data_AF-A0A644YL06-F1
#
_entry.id   AF-A0A644YL06-F1
#
_cell.length_a   1.000
_cell.length_b   1.000
_cell.length_c   1.000
_cell.angle_alpha   90.00
_cell.angle_beta   90.00
_cell.angle_gamma   90.00
#
_symmetry.space_group_name_H-M   'P 1'
#
loop_
_entity.id
_entity.type
_entity.pdbx_description
1 polymer ?
#
loop_
_entity_poly.entity_id
_entity_poly.type
_entity_poly.pdbx_seq_one_letter_code
_entity_poly.pdbx_strand_id
1 'polypeptide(L)'
;MERAIEDQVDAMASGDFVRFIEADDQFHSQIFSGIGMMRIWNIITNQGGNHHRIRLLSFTEKNVLPNIIEQHRNMVEALKTKQMETILNLEDKHLSKLLQETELMVQHYPNYFKQETSYVGLRLRPTK
;
A
#
# COMPACT_ATOMS: atom_id res chain seq x y z
N MET A 1 7.70 7.07 -12.55
CA MET A 1 7.03 6.90 -11.24
C MET A 1 6.44 8.23 -10.77
N GLU A 2 7.13 9.33 -11.04
CA GLU A 2 6.75 10.71 -10.75
C GLU A 2 5.39 11.09 -11.31
N ARG A 3 5.08 10.69 -12.55
CA ARG A 3 3.76 10.93 -13.15
C ARG A 3 2.62 10.32 -12.33
N ALA A 4 2.81 9.09 -11.85
CA ALA A 4 1.83 8.43 -10.98
C ALA A 4 1.66 9.18 -9.65
N ILE A 5 2.74 9.76 -9.09
CA ILE A 5 2.67 10.61 -7.91
C ILE A 5 1.91 11.92 -8.19
N GLU A 6 2.10 12.54 -9.36
CA GLU A 6 1.31 13.70 -9.78
C GLU A 6 -0.18 13.36 -9.86
N ASP A 7 -0.51 12.23 -10.49
CA ASP A 7 -1.89 11.77 -10.59
C ASP A 7 -2.49 11.44 -9.20
N GLN A 8 -1.70 10.93 -8.25
CA GLN A 8 -2.11 10.78 -6.83
C GLN A 8 -2.40 12.13 -6.16
N VAL A 9 -1.59 13.16 -6.41
CA VAL A 9 -1.81 14.52 -5.87
C VAL A 9 -3.10 15.11 -6.42
N ASP A 10 -3.31 15.01 -7.74
CA ASP A 10 -4.51 15.50 -8.40
C ASP A 10 -5.77 14.78 -7.90
N ALA A 11 -5.71 13.45 -7.77
CA ALA A 11 -6.81 12.65 -7.26
C ALA A 11 -7.14 12.96 -5.79
N MET A 12 -6.12 13.18 -4.95
CA MET A 12 -6.31 13.62 -3.57
C MET A 12 -6.99 14.99 -3.52
N ALA A 13 -6.56 15.94 -4.37
CA ALA A 13 -7.13 17.28 -4.41
C ALA A 13 -8.61 17.29 -4.88
N SER A 14 -8.99 16.37 -5.78
CA SER A 14 -10.37 16.21 -6.23
C SER A 14 -11.22 15.30 -5.33
N GLY A 15 -10.64 14.68 -4.29
CA GLY A 15 -11.33 13.69 -3.45
C GLY A 15 -11.69 12.39 -4.19
N ASP A 16 -11.01 12.10 -5.29
CA ASP A 16 -11.28 10.92 -6.12
C ASP A 16 -10.41 9.74 -5.67
N PHE A 17 -10.93 8.97 -4.71
CA PHE A 17 -10.20 7.84 -4.14
C PHE A 17 -9.98 6.69 -5.13
N VAL A 18 -10.85 6.56 -6.15
CA VAL A 18 -10.69 5.54 -7.20
C VAL A 18 -9.52 5.90 -8.09
N ARG A 19 -9.44 7.15 -8.55
CA ARG A 19 -8.26 7.61 -9.28
C ARG A 19 -6.98 7.54 -8.43
N PHE A 20 -7.07 7.78 -7.13
CA PHE A 20 -5.91 7.69 -6.25
C PHE A 20 -5.36 6.26 -6.22
N ILE A 21 -6.21 5.26 -6.00
CA ILE A 21 -5.77 3.86 -5.94
C ILE A 21 -5.27 3.34 -7.28
N GLU A 22 -5.84 3.80 -8.40
CA GLU A 22 -5.33 3.50 -9.74
C GLU A 22 -3.94 4.10 -9.97
N ALA A 23 -3.73 5.36 -9.58
CA ALA A 23 -2.42 6.02 -9.69
C ALA A 23 -1.39 5.36 -8.77
N ASP A 24 -1.79 4.94 -7.58
CA ASP A 24 -0.95 4.20 -6.65
C ASP A 24 -0.57 2.80 -7.19
N ASP A 25 -1.53 2.07 -7.77
CA ASP A 25 -1.25 0.78 -8.42
C ASP A 25 -0.28 0.96 -9.62
N GLN A 26 -0.42 2.05 -10.38
CA GLN A 26 0.54 2.40 -11.44
C GLN A 26 1.94 2.67 -10.87
N PHE A 27 2.05 3.38 -9.74
CA PHE A 27 3.33 3.61 -9.07
C PHE A 27 4.03 2.29 -8.72
N HIS A 28 3.32 1.36 -8.07
CA HIS A 28 3.90 0.06 -7.71
C HIS A 28 4.21 -0.81 -8.93
N SER A 29 3.35 -0.81 -9.95
CA SER A 29 3.58 -1.57 -11.18
C SER A 29 4.90 -1.21 -11.86
N GLN A 30 5.30 0.07 -11.84
CA GLN A 30 6.59 0.51 -12.38
C GLN A 30 7.79 -0.13 -11.65
N ILE A 31 7.70 -0.33 -10.32
CA ILE A 31 8.74 -1.00 -9.53
C ILE A 31 8.85 -2.46 -9.97
N PHE A 32 7.72 -3.18 -9.99
CA PHE A 32 7.69 -4.59 -10.41
C PHE A 32 8.16 -4.78 -11.85
N SER A 33 7.81 -3.87 -12.75
CA SER A 33 8.31 -3.85 -14.12
C SER A 33 9.83 -3.67 -14.16
N GLY A 34 10.35 -2.71 -13.39
CA GLY A 34 11.78 -2.40 -13.34
C GLY A 34 12.65 -3.56 -12.84
N ILE A 35 12.11 -4.40 -11.96
CA ILE A 35 12.80 -5.61 -11.45
C ILE A 35 12.45 -6.90 -12.20
N GLY A 36 11.66 -6.82 -13.28
CA GLY A 36 11.28 -7.98 -14.10
C GLY A 36 10.29 -8.94 -13.43
N MET A 37 9.52 -8.48 -12.44
CA MET A 37 8.61 -9.29 -11.62
C MET A 37 7.12 -9.04 -11.92
N MET A 38 6.77 -8.72 -13.18
CA MET A 38 5.39 -8.46 -13.59
C MET A 38 4.42 -9.63 -13.37
N ARG A 39 4.93 -10.87 -13.37
CA ARG A 39 4.10 -12.03 -13.01
C ARG A 39 3.61 -11.95 -11.55
N ILE A 40 4.45 -11.47 -10.64
CA ILE A 40 4.09 -11.29 -9.23
C ILE A 40 3.08 -10.15 -9.10
N TRP A 41 3.31 -9.03 -9.77
CA TRP A 41 2.36 -7.91 -9.85
C TRP A 41 0.95 -8.37 -10.26
N ASN A 42 0.86 -9.18 -11.32
CA ASN A 42 -0.42 -9.70 -11.80
C ASN A 42 -1.10 -10.64 -10.80
N ILE A 43 -0.33 -11.38 -9.99
CA ILE A 43 -0.89 -12.23 -8.93
C ILE A 43 -1.48 -11.35 -7.82
N ILE A 44 -0.74 -10.35 -7.35
CA ILE A 44 -1.15 -9.44 -6.28
C ILE A 44 -2.42 -8.69 -6.67
N THR A 45 -2.46 -8.12 -7.88
CA THR A 45 -3.61 -7.32 -8.35
C THR A 45 -4.86 -8.15 -8.61
N ASN A 46 -4.75 -9.34 -9.19
CA ASN A 46 -5.91 -10.20 -9.48
C ASN A 46 -6.51 -10.85 -8.22
N GLN A 47 -5.71 -11.09 -7.18
CA GLN A 47 -6.18 -11.72 -5.93
C GLN A 47 -6.47 -10.69 -4.84
N GLY A 48 -6.13 -9.41 -5.06
CA GLY A 48 -6.11 -8.34 -4.07
C GLY A 48 -7.45 -7.63 -3.82
N GLY A 49 -8.61 -8.22 -4.12
CA GLY A 49 -9.90 -7.53 -3.99
C GLY A 49 -10.16 -6.98 -2.57
N ASN A 50 -9.85 -7.75 -1.53
CA ASN A 50 -9.98 -7.27 -0.14
C ASN A 50 -8.90 -6.24 0.22
N HIS A 51 -7.69 -6.39 -0.31
CA HIS A 51 -6.60 -5.42 -0.13
C HIS A 51 -6.99 -4.05 -0.70
N HIS A 52 -7.56 -4.02 -1.90
CA HIS A 52 -8.06 -2.80 -2.54
C HIS A 52 -9.19 -2.15 -1.72
N ARG A 53 -10.13 -2.95 -1.22
CA ARG A 53 -11.25 -2.45 -0.38
C ARG A 53 -10.76 -1.84 0.94
N ILE A 54 -9.78 -2.46 1.60
CA ILE A 54 -9.21 -1.92 2.84
C ILE A 54 -8.50 -0.60 2.59
N ARG A 55 -7.69 -0.50 1.54
CA ARG A 55 -7.01 0.75 1.15
C ARG A 55 -8.02 1.86 0.85
N LEU A 56 -9.05 1.56 0.07
CA LEU A 56 -10.11 2.53 -0.23
C LEU A 56 -10.82 3.02 1.05
N LEU A 57 -11.05 2.12 2.00
CA LEU A 57 -11.65 2.47 3.29
C LEU A 57 -10.69 3.33 4.14
N SER A 58 -9.40 3.01 4.16
CA SER A 58 -8.40 3.78 4.92
C SER A 58 -8.16 5.18 4.37
N PHE A 59 -8.43 5.43 3.09
CA PHE A 59 -8.32 6.77 2.48
C PHE A 59 -9.28 7.81 3.06
N THR A 60 -10.32 7.36 3.78
CA THR A 60 -11.22 8.25 4.54
C THR A 60 -10.52 8.92 5.73
N GLU A 61 -9.41 8.35 6.21
CA GLU A 61 -8.63 8.89 7.32
C GLU A 61 -7.76 10.06 6.85
N LYS A 62 -7.90 11.20 7.53
CA LYS A 62 -7.38 12.53 7.12
C LYS A 62 -5.93 12.54 6.64
N ASN A 63 -5.05 11.76 7.25
CA ASN A 63 -3.60 11.79 6.98
C ASN A 63 -3.11 10.65 6.09
N VAL A 64 -3.97 9.73 5.65
CA VAL A 64 -3.51 8.53 4.92
C VAL A 64 -2.95 8.90 3.55
N LEU A 65 -3.71 9.62 2.73
CA LEU A 65 -3.30 10.04 1.39
C LEU A 65 -2.03 10.91 1.37
N PRO A 66 -1.93 12.02 2.13
CA PRO A 66 -0.72 12.86 2.10
C PRO A 66 0.53 12.09 2.55
N ASN A 67 0.40 11.18 3.53
CA ASN A 67 1.52 10.36 3.98
C ASN A 67 1.99 9.36 2.91
N ILE A 68 1.06 8.76 2.15
CA ILE A 68 1.40 7.86 1.03
C ILE A 68 2.19 8.63 -0.04
N ILE A 69 1.70 9.81 -0.43
CA ILE A 69 2.37 10.67 -1.43
C ILE A 69 3.80 11.02 -0.98
N GLU A 70 3.98 11.39 0.29
CA GLU A 70 5.30 11.70 0.85
C GLU A 70 6.23 10.48 0.82
N GLN A 71 5.73 9.31 1.22
CA GLN A 71 6.49 8.06 1.16
C GLN A 71 6.92 7.72 -0.27
N HIS A 72 6.01 7.84 -1.25
CA HIS A 72 6.34 7.59 -2.66
C HIS A 72 7.40 8.54 -3.20
N ARG A 73 7.35 9.83 -2.83
CA ARG A 73 8.39 10.80 -3.19
C ARG A 73 9.75 10.41 -2.61
N ASN A 74 9.79 10.02 -1.34
CA ASN A 74 11.02 9.58 -0.67
C ASN A 74 11.59 8.30 -1.32
N MET A 75 10.72 7.36 -1.71
CA MET A 75 11.14 6.14 -2.41
C MET A 75 11.74 6.45 -3.79
N VAL A 76 11.14 7.35 -4.57
CA VAL A 76 11.67 7.75 -5.88
C VAL A 76 13.04 8.41 -5.74
N GLU A 77 13.22 9.28 -4.75
CA GLU A 77 14.52 9.92 -4.52
C GLU A 77 15.60 8.91 -4.11
N ALA A 78 15.26 7.97 -3.23
CA ALA A 78 16.17 6.91 -2.82
C ALA A 78 16.55 5.98 -3.99
N LEU A 79 15.60 5.69 -4.88
CA LEU A 79 15.84 4.92 -6.13
C LEU A 79 16.79 5.67 -7.08
N LYS A 80 16.58 6.97 -7.30
CA LYS A 80 17.44 7.81 -8.16
C LYS A 80 18.87 7.88 -7.65
N THR A 81 19.02 8.01 -6.34
CA THR A 81 20.32 8.10 -5.66
C THR A 81 20.93 6.74 -5.34
N LYS A 82 20.27 5.64 -5.73
CA LYS A 82 20.71 4.24 -5.55
C LYS A 82 21.00 3.86 -4.09
N GLN A 83 20.24 4.41 -3.15
CA GLN A 83 20.40 4.17 -1.72
C GLN A 83 19.61 2.94 -1.27
N MET A 84 20.19 1.75 -1.46
CA MET A 84 19.50 0.47 -1.22
C MET A 84 18.96 0.31 0.21
N GLU A 85 19.78 0.58 1.24
CA GLU A 85 19.35 0.46 2.64
C GLU A 85 18.17 1.40 2.96
N THR A 86 18.21 2.62 2.42
CA THR A 86 17.15 3.60 2.56
C THR A 86 15.86 3.11 1.91
N ILE A 87 15.92 2.52 0.71
CA ILE A 87 14.76 1.96 0.01
C ILE A 87 14.12 0.85 0.84
N LEU A 88 14.92 -0.08 1.37
CA LEU A 88 14.41 -1.20 2.17
C LEU A 88 13.70 -0.72 3.44
N ASN A 89 14.25 0.29 4.13
CA ASN A 89 13.63 0.87 5.31
C ASN A 89 12.34 1.65 4.97
N LEU A 90 12.33 2.39 3.87
CA LEU A 90 11.13 3.11 3.42
C LEU A 90 10.02 2.14 3.01
N GLU A 91 10.38 1.04 2.34
CA GLU A 91 9.44 0.02 1.89
C GLU A 91 8.83 -0.75 3.06
N ASP A 92 9.65 -1.18 4.03
CA ASP A 92 9.16 -1.84 5.25
C ASP A 92 8.15 -0.97 6.01
N LYS A 93 8.46 0.33 6.16
CA LYS A 93 7.55 1.31 6.79
C LYS A 93 6.27 1.52 5.99
N HIS A 94 6.38 1.61 4.67
CA HIS A 94 5.26 1.83 3.78
C HIS A 94 4.28 0.64 3.84
N LEU A 95 4.79 -0.59 3.72
CA LEU A 95 3.96 -1.79 3.76
C LEU A 95 3.39 -2.07 5.16
N SER A 96 4.18 -1.89 6.22
CA SER A 96 3.74 -2.13 7.60
C SER A 96 2.60 -1.21 8.03
N LYS A 97 2.49 -0.01 7.43
CA LYS A 97 1.40 0.93 7.70
C LYS A 97 0.03 0.36 7.36
N LEU A 98 -0.08 -0.42 6.28
CA LEU A 98 -1.36 -0.98 5.86
C LEU A 98 -1.92 -1.95 6.91
N LEU A 99 -1.07 -2.67 7.64
CA LEU A 99 -1.51 -3.53 8.73
C LEU A 99 -2.16 -2.70 9.85
N GLN A 100 -1.52 -1.60 10.26
CA GLN A 100 -2.05 -0.69 11.27
C GLN A 100 -3.36 -0.03 10.81
N GLU A 101 -3.41 0.41 9.55
CA GLU A 101 -4.64 0.95 8.95
C GLU A 101 -5.75 -0.10 8.93
N THR A 102 -5.44 -1.36 8.62
CA THR A 102 -6.42 -2.45 8.65
C THR A 102 -7.00 -2.63 10.04
N GLU A 103 -6.17 -2.64 11.08
CA GLU A 103 -6.63 -2.75 12.47
C GLU A 103 -7.55 -1.59 12.85
N LEU A 104 -7.21 -0.36 12.46
CA LEU A 104 -8.07 0.82 12.65
C LEU A 104 -9.39 0.67 11.89
N MET A 105 -9.37 0.19 10.64
CA MET A 105 -10.59 0.00 9.85
C MET A 105 -11.51 -1.05 10.46
N VAL A 106 -10.96 -2.12 11.03
CA VAL A 106 -11.75 -3.14 11.76
C VAL A 106 -12.44 -2.53 12.97
N GLN A 107 -11.77 -1.62 13.68
CA GLN A 107 -12.34 -0.93 14.85
C GLN A 107 -13.40 0.11 14.46
N HIS A 108 -13.16 0.90 13.40
CA HIS A 108 -14.08 1.95 12.94
C HIS A 108 -15.31 1.37 12.22
N TYR A 109 -15.15 0.27 11.48
CA TYR A 109 -16.19 -0.32 10.65
C TYR A 109 -16.43 -1.81 10.97
N PRO A 110 -16.73 -2.18 12.23
CA PRO A 110 -16.77 -3.58 12.65
C PRO A 110 -17.79 -4.44 11.89
N ASN A 111 -18.85 -3.83 11.35
CA ASN A 111 -19.87 -4.51 10.57
C ASN A 111 -19.43 -4.84 9.12
N TYR A 112 -18.34 -4.24 8.63
CA TYR A 112 -17.78 -4.53 7.30
C TYR A 112 -16.84 -5.75 7.32
N PHE A 113 -16.40 -6.16 8.51
CA PHE A 113 -15.48 -7.26 8.70
C PHE A 113 -16.17 -8.44 9.37
N LYS A 114 -15.80 -9.66 8.96
CA LYS A 114 -16.18 -10.85 9.71
C LYS A 114 -15.34 -10.86 10.98
N GLN A 115 -15.97 -10.97 12.16
CA GLN A 115 -15.24 -11.22 13.38
C GLN A 115 -14.72 -12.65 13.36
N GLU A 116 -13.40 -12.83 13.31
CA GLU A 116 -12.81 -14.16 13.46
C GLU A 116 -12.97 -14.60 14.92
N THR A 117 -13.84 -15.57 15.16
CA THR A 117 -13.98 -16.23 16.48
C THR A 117 -12.82 -17.21 16.77
N SER A 118 -11.81 -17.31 15.91
CA SER A 118 -10.71 -18.25 16.07
C SER A 118 -9.50 -17.90 15.18
N TYR A 119 -8.71 -16.89 15.56
CA TYR A 119 -7.34 -16.74 15.05
C TYR A 119 -6.34 -17.33 16.05
N VAL A 120 -5.88 -18.55 15.81
CA VAL A 120 -4.69 -19.08 16.49
C VAL A 120 -3.50 -18.58 15.68
N GLY A 121 -2.83 -17.54 16.19
CA GLY A 121 -1.74 -16.86 15.48
C GLY A 121 -0.74 -17.83 14.86
N LEU A 122 -0.19 -17.44 13.70
CA LEU A 122 0.92 -18.10 13.02
C LEU A 122 2.05 -18.42 14.00
N ARG A 123 2.01 -19.61 14.60
CA ARG A 123 3.16 -20.17 15.32
C ARG A 123 4.20 -20.48 14.28
N LEU A 124 5.20 -19.62 14.14
CA LEU A 124 6.44 -19.96 13.45
C LEU A 124 6.94 -21.27 14.06
N ARG A 125 7.00 -22.33 13.25
CA ARG A 125 7.57 -23.61 13.69
C ARG A 125 9.05 -23.37 14.01
N PRO A 126 9.55 -23.81 15.17
CA PRO A 126 10.99 -23.76 15.42
C PRO A 126 11.67 -24.63 14.36
N THR A 127 12.65 -24.06 13.68
CA THR A 127 13.55 -24.78 12.77
C THR A 127 14.29 -25.84 13.56
N LYS A 128 14.36 -27.05 12.99
CA LYS A 128 15.13 -28.19 13.53
C LYS A 128 16.60 -27.86 13.70
#